data_AF-A0A2G6DXH1-F1
#
_entry.id   AF-A0A2G6DXH1-F1
#
_cell.length_a   1.000
_cell.length_b   1.000
_cell.length_c   1.000
_cell.angle_alpha   90.00
_cell.angle_beta   90.00
_cell.angle_gamma   90.00
#
_symmetry.space_group_name_H-M   'P 1'
#
loop_
_entity.id
_entity.type
_entity.pdbx_description
1 polymer ?
#
loop_
_entity_poly.entity_id
_entity_poly.type
_entity_poly.pdbx_seq_one_letter_code
_entity_poly.pdbx_strand_id
1 'polypeptide(L)'
;MEYQQALQTVSDPLLGWASFGGRQYYVRQFRNMKGTIPLGSMDAAAMKDYARIVGALLAKGHARTSGASMIAGYLGKGGSVPTAIARFARLYADQTEADHARFVAAVERGELPVEDGALDTPGSAFRPK
;
A
#
# COMPACT_ATOMS: atom_id res chain seq x y z
N MET A 1 12.96 10.14 17.93
CA MET A 1 12.12 11.33 18.18
C MET A 1 11.88 12.13 16.90
N GLU A 2 12.92 12.56 16.15
CA GLU A 2 12.71 13.39 14.95
C GLU A 2 11.90 12.72 13.82
N TYR A 3 12.23 11.48 13.41
CA TYR A 3 11.49 10.80 12.33
C TYR A 3 10.01 10.55 12.66
N GLN A 4 9.69 10.32 13.94
CA GLN A 4 8.33 10.12 14.41
C GLN A 4 7.52 11.42 14.33
N GLN A 5 8.09 12.56 14.74
CA GLN A 5 7.45 13.88 14.63
C GLN A 5 7.35 14.36 13.17
N ALA A 6 8.31 13.97 12.31
CA ALA A 6 8.28 14.30 10.89
C ALA A 6 7.13 13.60 10.13
N LEU A 7 6.81 12.36 10.52
CA LEU A 7 5.77 11.54 9.89
C LEU A 7 4.39 11.64 10.58
N GLN A 8 4.35 11.79 11.90
CA GLN A 8 3.11 11.84 12.67
C GLN A 8 2.92 13.22 13.31
N THR A 9 1.94 13.97 12.78
CA THR A 9 1.58 15.32 13.24
C THR A 9 0.83 15.30 14.59
N VAL A 10 0.43 14.12 15.08
CA VAL A 10 -0.34 13.95 16.32
C VAL A 10 0.16 12.71 17.07
N SER A 11 -0.03 12.69 18.40
CA SER A 11 0.17 11.49 19.21
C SER A 11 -0.69 10.35 18.67
N ASP A 12 -0.07 9.20 18.42
CA ASP A 12 -0.75 8.01 17.92
C ASP A 12 -1.14 7.11 19.10
N PRO A 13 -2.42 7.04 19.50
CA PRO A 13 -2.86 6.20 20.62
C PRO A 13 -2.65 4.70 20.36
N LEU A 14 -2.31 4.31 19.14
CA LEU A 14 -2.01 2.93 18.75
C LEU A 14 -0.53 2.60 18.80
N LEU A 15 0.31 3.53 19.23
CA LEU A 15 1.74 3.32 19.40
C LEU A 15 2.07 2.95 20.85
N GLY A 16 2.82 1.87 21.03
CA GLY A 16 3.31 1.39 22.32
C GLY A 16 4.76 0.90 22.23
N TRP A 17 5.22 0.22 23.28
CA TRP A 17 6.53 -0.40 23.36
C TRP A 17 6.42 -1.81 23.96
N ALA A 18 7.35 -2.70 23.59
CA ALA A 18 7.42 -4.06 24.11
C ALA A 18 8.87 -4.54 24.24
N SER A 19 9.15 -5.41 25.21
CA SER A 19 10.44 -6.07 25.38
C SER A 19 10.35 -7.55 24.97
N PHE A 20 11.29 -8.02 24.14
CA PHE A 20 11.39 -9.43 23.77
C PHE A 20 12.84 -9.83 23.51
N GLY A 21 13.28 -10.97 24.06
CA GLY A 21 14.65 -11.47 23.87
C GLY A 21 15.74 -10.47 24.29
N GLY A 22 15.52 -9.72 25.38
CA GLY A 22 16.47 -8.70 25.86
C GLY A 22 16.54 -7.42 25.02
N ARG A 23 15.66 -7.26 24.02
CA ARG A 23 15.60 -6.07 23.15
C ARG A 23 14.30 -5.31 23.34
N GLN A 24 14.37 -3.99 23.17
CA GLN A 24 13.21 -3.09 23.19
C GLN A 24 12.74 -2.81 21.76
N TYR A 25 11.42 -2.89 21.55
CA TYR A 25 10.77 -2.65 20.27
C TYR A 25 9.73 -1.55 20.41
N TYR A 26 9.66 -0.69 19.39
CA TYR A 26 8.46 0.10 19.14
C TYR A 26 7.44 -0.80 18.45
N VAL A 27 6.26 -0.90 19.03
CA VAL A 27 5.14 -1.66 18.47
C VAL A 27 4.00 -0.71 18.17
N ARG A 28 3.42 -0.84 16.98
CA ARG A 28 2.28 -0.02 16.55
C ARG A 28 1.14 -0.95 16.18
N GLN A 29 0.03 -0.84 16.88
CA GLN A 29 -1.18 -1.52 16.47
C GLN A 29 -1.64 -0.92 15.14
N PHE A 30 -1.76 -1.76 14.11
CA PHE A 30 -2.20 -1.31 12.81
C PHE A 30 -3.64 -0.79 12.92
N ARG A 31 -3.86 0.50 12.63
CA ARG A 31 -5.21 1.09 12.59
C ARG A 31 -5.96 0.52 11.39
N ASN A 32 -6.52 -0.67 11.55
CA ASN A 32 -7.28 -1.32 10.49
C ASN A 32 -8.72 -0.79 10.47
N MET A 33 -8.88 0.48 10.13
CA MET A 33 -10.18 1.12 9.94
C MET A 33 -10.31 1.59 8.49
N LYS A 34 -9.87 0.76 7.54
CA LYS A 34 -9.98 1.07 6.12
C LYS A 34 -11.27 0.45 5.60
N GLY A 35 -12.24 1.30 5.29
CA GLY A 35 -13.28 0.92 4.33
C GLY A 35 -12.60 0.52 3.03
N THR A 36 -13.01 -0.62 2.47
CA THR A 36 -12.52 -1.06 1.16
C THR A 36 -13.21 -0.22 0.09
N ILE A 37 -12.44 0.29 -0.86
CA ILE A 37 -12.99 0.91 -2.06
C ILE A 37 -13.24 -0.19 -3.08
N PRO A 38 -14.49 -0.37 -3.56
CA PRO A 38 -14.83 -1.41 -4.51
C PRO A 38 -14.33 -1.01 -5.92
N LEU A 39 -13.03 -1.21 -6.16
CA LEU A 39 -12.40 -0.84 -7.44
C LEU A 39 -13.07 -1.51 -8.64
N GLY A 40 -13.57 -2.74 -8.47
CA GLY A 40 -14.28 -3.49 -9.51
C GLY A 40 -15.65 -2.92 -9.89
N SER A 41 -16.23 -2.01 -9.09
CA SER A 41 -17.49 -1.34 -9.40
C SER A 41 -17.29 0.10 -9.90
N MET A 42 -16.04 0.56 -10.06
CA MET A 42 -15.74 1.88 -10.58
C MET A 42 -15.75 1.87 -12.11
N ASP A 43 -16.39 2.88 -12.70
CA ASP A 43 -16.19 3.17 -14.11
C ASP A 43 -14.81 3.82 -14.36
N ALA A 44 -14.47 4.00 -15.63
CA ALA A 44 -13.17 4.56 -16.01
C ALA A 44 -12.96 6.01 -15.55
N ALA A 45 -14.02 6.80 -15.38
CA ALA A 45 -13.91 8.18 -14.91
C ALA A 45 -13.62 8.22 -13.41
N ALA A 46 -14.39 7.46 -12.63
CA ALA A 46 -14.19 7.27 -11.20
C ALA A 46 -12.79 6.72 -10.89
N MET A 47 -12.29 5.77 -11.69
CA MET A 47 -10.94 5.23 -11.53
C MET A 47 -9.86 6.28 -11.76
N LYS A 48 -10.02 7.15 -12.78
CA LYS A 48 -9.07 8.26 -13.03
C LYS A 48 -9.06 9.26 -11.89
N ASP A 49 -10.25 9.60 -11.37
CA ASP A 49 -10.37 10.55 -10.26
C ASP A 49 -9.77 9.97 -8.98
N TYR A 50 -10.03 8.70 -8.71
CA TYR A 50 -9.42 7.97 -7.61
C TYR A 50 -7.89 7.96 -7.72
N ALA A 51 -7.34 7.61 -8.89
CA ALA A 51 -5.90 7.63 -9.16
C ALA A 51 -5.28 9.02 -8.91
N ARG A 52 -5.98 10.10 -9.29
CA ARG A 52 -5.53 11.47 -9.05
C ARG A 52 -5.45 11.80 -7.56
N ILE A 53 -6.47 11.42 -6.79
CA ILE A 53 -6.52 11.65 -5.34
C ILE A 53 -5.39 10.91 -4.64
N VAL A 54 -5.23 9.61 -4.90
CA VAL A 54 -4.18 8.81 -4.24
C VAL A 54 -2.77 9.27 -4.67
N GLY A 55 -2.60 9.65 -5.93
CA GLY A 55 -1.34 10.22 -6.43
C GLY A 55 -0.98 11.53 -5.72
N ALA A 56 -1.95 12.43 -5.51
CA ALA A 56 -1.75 13.68 -4.78
C ALA A 56 -1.42 13.45 -3.29
N LEU A 57 -2.09 12.50 -2.65
CA LEU A 57 -1.82 12.12 -1.26
C LEU A 57 -0.40 11.54 -1.11
N LEU A 58 0.00 10.66 -2.04
CA LEU A 58 1.34 10.09 -2.08
C LEU A 58 2.40 11.19 -2.26
N ALA A 59 2.22 12.06 -3.24
CA ALA A 59 3.12 13.19 -3.50
C ALA A 59 3.27 14.09 -2.27
N LYS A 60 2.17 14.39 -1.57
CA LYS A 60 2.19 15.17 -0.33
C LYS A 60 2.98 14.48 0.78
N GLY A 61 2.85 13.17 0.93
CA GLY A 61 3.63 12.38 1.89
C GLY A 61 5.13 12.48 1.64
N HIS A 62 5.56 12.22 0.40
CA HIS A 62 6.97 12.28 0.02
C HIS A 62 7.56 13.70 0.09
N ALA A 63 6.77 14.71 -0.27
CA ALA A 63 7.20 16.11 -0.16
C ALA A 63 7.57 16.51 1.28
N ARG A 64 6.92 15.90 2.29
CA ARG A 64 7.18 16.18 3.71
C ARG A 64 8.44 15.48 4.24
N THR A 65 8.83 14.35 3.67
CA THR A 65 9.97 13.54 4.17
C THR A 65 11.27 13.82 3.43
N SER A 66 11.21 14.18 2.15
CA SER A 66 12.39 14.27 1.27
C SER A 66 12.59 15.65 0.65
N GLY A 67 11.71 16.61 0.96
CA GLY A 67 11.76 17.98 0.48
C GLY A 67 11.18 18.15 -0.94
N ALA A 68 10.11 18.92 -1.06
CA ALA A 68 9.39 19.13 -2.33
C ALA A 68 10.30 19.63 -3.47
N SER A 69 11.19 20.58 -3.19
CA SER A 69 12.07 21.19 -4.20
C SER A 69 13.11 20.20 -4.75
N MET A 70 13.62 19.29 -3.93
CA MET A 70 14.58 18.26 -4.35
C MET A 70 13.91 17.25 -5.29
N ILE A 71 12.72 16.77 -4.90
CA ILE A 71 11.91 15.89 -5.75
C ILE A 71 11.59 16.61 -7.07
N ALA A 72 11.07 17.84 -7.03
CA ALA A 72 10.72 18.60 -8.23
C ALA A 72 11.94 18.81 -9.16
N GLY A 73 13.11 19.13 -8.60
CA GLY A 73 14.35 19.28 -9.35
C GLY A 73 14.79 17.97 -10.04
N TYR A 74 14.69 16.85 -9.34
CA TYR A 74 15.02 15.53 -9.88
C TYR A 74 14.06 15.08 -10.99
N LEU A 75 12.75 15.28 -10.81
CA LEU A 75 11.75 14.89 -11.82
C LEU A 75 11.80 15.80 -13.07
N GLY A 76 12.19 17.07 -12.88
CA GLY A 76 12.19 18.07 -13.95
C GLY A 76 10.79 18.35 -14.50
N LYS A 77 10.73 18.85 -15.75
CA LYS A 77 9.47 19.18 -16.45
C LYS A 77 9.17 18.22 -17.61
N GLY A 78 9.96 17.17 -17.78
CA GLY A 78 9.85 16.22 -18.88
C GLY A 78 8.82 15.12 -18.63
N GLY A 79 8.41 14.43 -19.70
CA GLY A 79 7.43 13.33 -19.64
C GLY A 79 8.02 11.95 -19.32
N SER A 80 9.33 11.82 -19.13
CA SER A 80 10.00 10.53 -18.93
C SER A 80 9.56 9.81 -17.66
N VAL A 81 9.45 10.55 -16.55
CA VAL A 81 9.07 9.98 -15.25
C VAL A 81 7.61 9.50 -15.23
N PRO A 82 6.60 10.29 -15.63
CA PRO A 82 5.23 9.78 -15.73
C PRO A 82 5.12 8.54 -16.61
N THR A 83 5.84 8.52 -17.74
CA THR A 83 5.88 7.36 -18.65
C THR A 83 6.50 6.14 -17.99
N ALA A 84 7.61 6.30 -17.27
CA ALA A 84 8.27 5.23 -16.54
C ALA A 84 7.38 4.69 -15.41
N ILE A 85 6.70 5.55 -14.66
CA ILE A 85 5.76 5.15 -13.60
C ILE A 85 4.57 4.39 -14.19
N ALA A 86 3.98 4.85 -15.29
CA ALA A 86 2.88 4.16 -15.96
C ALA A 86 3.31 2.78 -16.47
N ARG A 87 4.52 2.68 -17.05
CA ARG A 87 5.10 1.39 -17.47
C ARG A 87 5.34 0.46 -16.28
N PHE A 88 5.93 0.98 -15.22
CA PHE A 88 6.16 0.23 -13.99
C PHE A 88 4.85 -0.30 -13.40
N ALA A 89 3.82 0.55 -13.30
CA ALA A 89 2.52 0.16 -12.76
C ALA A 89 1.88 -1.01 -13.52
N ARG A 90 1.97 -1.00 -14.86
CA ARG A 90 1.49 -2.12 -15.70
C ARG A 90 2.28 -3.41 -15.44
N LEU A 91 3.61 -3.33 -15.51
CA LEU A 91 4.46 -4.50 -15.28
C LEU A 91 4.29 -5.08 -13.88
N TYR A 92 4.10 -4.21 -12.89
CA TYR A 92 3.87 -4.62 -11.51
C TYR A 92 2.50 -5.27 -11.31
N ALA A 93 1.46 -4.80 -12.03
CA ALA A 93 0.15 -5.46 -12.05
C ALA A 93 0.27 -6.88 -12.63
N ASP A 94 0.91 -7.03 -13.80
CA ASP A 94 1.14 -8.34 -14.44
C ASP A 94 1.91 -9.28 -13.51
N GLN A 95 2.95 -8.78 -12.84
CA GLN A 95 3.73 -9.55 -11.87
C GLN A 95 2.90 -9.97 -10.66
N THR A 96 2.07 -9.07 -10.14
CA THR A 96 1.19 -9.35 -8.98
C THR A 96 0.17 -10.44 -9.33
N GLU A 97 -0.41 -10.40 -10.52
CA GLU A 97 -1.34 -11.42 -11.01
C GLU A 97 -0.64 -12.78 -11.16
N ALA A 98 0.57 -12.80 -11.73
CA ALA A 98 1.36 -14.02 -11.88
C ALA A 98 1.76 -14.64 -10.52
N ASP A 99 2.16 -13.82 -9.56
CA ASP A 99 2.52 -14.28 -8.22
C ASP A 99 1.30 -14.77 -7.44
N HIS A 100 0.15 -14.11 -7.58
CA HIS A 100 -1.09 -14.59 -7.01
C HIS A 100 -1.50 -15.96 -7.59
N ALA A 101 -1.40 -16.13 -8.92
CA ALA A 101 -1.68 -17.42 -9.56
C ALA A 101 -0.76 -18.53 -9.05
N ARG A 102 0.54 -18.24 -8.86
CA ARG A 102 1.50 -19.20 -8.27
C ARG A 102 1.15 -19.54 -6.83
N PHE A 103 0.77 -18.54 -6.04
CA PHE A 103 0.33 -18.72 -4.66
C PHE A 103 -0.88 -19.65 -4.59
N VAL A 104 -1.94 -19.37 -5.37
CA VAL A 104 -3.15 -20.21 -5.43
C VAL A 104 -2.78 -21.65 -5.81
N ALA A 105 -1.96 -21.84 -6.85
CA ALA A 105 -1.55 -23.17 -7.27
C ALA A 105 -0.75 -23.94 -6.19
N ALA A 106 0.10 -23.25 -5.40
CA ALA A 106 0.82 -23.87 -4.29
C ALA A 106 -0.14 -24.29 -3.15
N VAL A 107 -1.17 -23.49 -2.89
CA VAL A 107 -2.23 -23.82 -1.93
C VAL A 107 -3.03 -25.04 -2.40
N GLU A 108 -3.45 -25.09 -3.66
CA GLU A 108 -4.19 -26.23 -4.22
C GLU A 108 -3.38 -27.53 -4.22
N ARG A 109 -2.05 -27.45 -4.33
CA ARG A 109 -1.14 -28.60 -4.19
C ARG A 109 -0.87 -28.99 -2.73
N GLY A 110 -1.38 -28.24 -1.75
CA GLY A 110 -1.16 -28.47 -0.33
C GLY A 110 0.24 -28.08 0.17
N GLU A 111 0.99 -27.29 -0.60
CA GLU A 111 2.34 -26.84 -0.23
C GLU A 111 2.31 -25.67 0.76
N LEU A 112 1.23 -24.90 0.78
CA LEU A 112 1.02 -23.76 1.67
C LEU A 112 -0.30 -23.92 2.44
N PRO A 113 -0.30 -23.76 3.78
CA PRO A 113 -1.53 -23.80 4.56
C PRO A 113 -2.33 -22.51 4.37
N VAL A 114 -3.66 -22.65 4.26
CA VAL A 114 -4.63 -21.53 4.28
C VAL A 114 -5.85 -21.93 5.12
N GLU A 115 -6.65 -20.95 5.54
CA GLU A 115 -7.95 -21.24 6.16
C GLU A 115 -8.91 -21.87 5.15
N ASP A 116 -9.80 -22.75 5.63
CA ASP A 116 -10.83 -23.37 4.79
C ASP A 116 -11.72 -22.29 4.14
N GLY A 117 -11.91 -22.40 2.82
CA GLY A 117 -12.68 -21.44 2.04
C GLY A 117 -11.96 -20.12 1.72
N ALA A 118 -10.68 -19.98 2.08
CA ALA A 118 -9.90 -18.76 1.80
C ALA A 118 -9.77 -18.43 0.30
N LEU A 119 -9.90 -19.42 -0.58
CA LEU A 119 -9.84 -19.25 -2.05
C LEU A 119 -11.23 -19.06 -2.69
N ASP A 120 -12.31 -19.41 -1.99
CA ASP A 120 -13.67 -19.46 -2.56
C ASP A 120 -14.33 -18.08 -2.66
N THR A 121 -13.78 -17.09 -1.97
CA THR A 121 -14.35 -15.73 -1.94
C THR A 121 -13.49 -14.77 -2.77
N PRO A 122 -13.96 -14.28 -3.93
CA PRO A 122 -13.29 -13.19 -4.63
C PRO A 122 -13.51 -11.91 -3.82
N GLY A 123 -12.54 -11.59 -2.97
CA GLY A 123 -12.64 -10.45 -2.08
C GLY A 123 -11.34 -10.18 -1.35
N SER A 124 -10.97 -8.90 -1.33
CA SER A 124 -10.08 -8.32 -0.33
C SER A 124 -10.42 -8.93 1.05
N ALA A 125 -9.40 -9.39 1.78
CA ALA A 125 -9.46 -10.05 3.10
C ALA A 125 -10.11 -9.22 4.25
N PHE A 126 -10.92 -8.22 3.90
CA PHE A 126 -11.36 -7.10 4.73
C PHE A 126 -12.84 -6.77 4.51
N ARG A 127 -13.73 -7.79 4.49
CA ARG A 127 -15.16 -7.56 4.75
C ARG A 127 -15.40 -7.72 6.25
N PRO A 128 -15.91 -6.69 6.97
CA PRO A 128 -16.35 -6.91 8.34
C PRO A 128 -17.50 -7.94 8.34
N LYS A 129 -17.51 -8.81 9.35
CA LYS A 129 -18.63 -9.72 9.63
C LYS A 129 -19.89 -8.93 9.96
#